data_AF-A0A517M410-F1
#
_entry.id   AF-A0A517M410-F1
#
_cell.length_a   1.000
_cell.length_b   1.000
_cell.length_c   1.000
_cell.angle_alpha   90.00
_cell.angle_beta   90.00
_cell.angle_gamma   90.00
#
_symmetry.space_group_name_H-M   'P 1'
#
loop_
_entity.id
_entity.type
_entity.pdbx_description
1 polymer ?
#
loop_
_entity_poly.entity_id
_entity_poly.type
_entity_poly.pdbx_seq_one_letter_code
_entity_poly.pdbx_strand_id
1 'polypeptide(L)'
;MDNAIHLMGEHATTCADFSVRAQVKSTPTNPADPLMGRVSLTAEGPNDDGNVSLQANGRVTSQVDQCRIDVLSDGIVVDSGNTGNIGLRAGTAPCMQQVDLEGNGGSIVLENGQIDGSPKIEVGADSITLSVGTNKITISATGITIEGIEVTVEGTASAEMKAPSVSVSASADATIKGTASTEVSSSGTMTVKGTASTEVSASGTMTVKGAIVMIN
;
A
#
# COMPACT_ATOMS: atom_id res chain seq x y z
N MET A 1 10.61 47.41 21.52
CA MET A 1 9.67 46.27 21.65
C MET A 1 9.85 45.77 23.06
N ASP A 2 8.88 46.07 23.92
CA ASP A 2 8.96 45.76 25.34
C ASP A 2 9.18 44.26 25.57
N ASN A 3 10.14 43.96 26.44
CA ASN A 3 10.28 42.62 27.01
C ASN A 3 8.96 42.33 27.74
N ALA A 4 8.09 41.54 27.12
CA ALA A 4 6.94 40.95 27.80
C ALA A 4 7.50 40.02 28.89
N ILE A 5 7.62 40.58 30.09
CA ILE A 5 7.93 39.90 31.34
C ILE A 5 6.96 38.72 31.45
N HIS A 6 7.45 37.55 31.89
CA HIS A 6 6.68 36.34 32.19
C HIS A 6 5.51 36.60 33.15
N LEU A 7 4.42 37.19 32.65
CA LEU A 7 3.20 37.44 33.39
C LEU A 7 2.28 36.24 33.17
N MET A 8 2.04 35.49 34.25
CA MET A 8 0.99 34.49 34.28
C MET A 8 -0.36 35.15 33.99
N GLY A 9 -1.18 34.49 33.17
CA GLY A 9 -2.49 34.99 32.79
C GLY A 9 -2.83 34.66 31.36
N GLU A 10 -4.07 34.98 30.98
CA GLU A 10 -4.53 34.92 29.60
C GLU A 10 -4.10 36.19 28.87
N HIS A 11 -3.35 36.04 27.79
CA HIS A 11 -3.03 37.13 26.88
C HIS A 11 -3.81 36.91 25.60
N ALA A 12 -4.79 37.79 25.35
CA ALA A 12 -5.67 37.73 24.19
C ALA A 12 -5.59 39.04 23.40
N THR A 13 -5.34 38.93 22.09
CA THR A 13 -5.64 40.02 21.15
C THR A 13 -6.83 39.57 20.32
N THR A 14 -7.95 40.26 20.46
CA THR A 14 -9.20 39.97 19.74
C THR A 14 -9.53 41.15 18.84
N CYS A 15 -9.62 40.93 17.52
CA CYS A 15 -10.44 41.76 16.64
C CYS A 15 -11.67 40.94 16.22
N ALA A 16 -12.67 41.59 15.60
CA ALA A 16 -14.04 41.07 15.46
C ALA A 16 -14.14 39.59 15.01
N ASP A 17 -13.18 39.07 14.25
CA ASP A 17 -13.20 37.72 13.68
C ASP A 17 -11.88 36.91 13.89
N PHE A 18 -10.98 37.36 14.79
CA PHE A 18 -9.70 36.68 15.04
C PHE A 18 -9.23 36.81 16.49
N SER A 19 -8.84 35.69 17.10
CA SER A 19 -8.25 35.66 18.44
C SER A 19 -6.98 34.82 18.50
N VAL A 20 -5.93 35.37 19.13
CA VAL A 20 -4.75 34.61 19.55
C VAL A 20 -4.78 34.51 21.06
N ARG A 21 -4.83 33.30 21.60
CA ARG A 21 -4.75 33.06 23.05
C ARG A 21 -3.52 32.22 23.36
N ALA A 22 -2.61 32.79 24.14
CA ALA A 22 -1.51 32.04 24.76
C ALA A 22 -1.82 31.83 26.24
N GLN A 23 -1.80 30.57 26.68
CA GLN A 23 -2.03 30.20 28.09
C GLN A 23 -0.85 29.36 28.60
N VAL A 24 -0.26 29.79 29.71
CA VAL A 24 0.75 29.04 30.47
C VAL A 24 0.09 28.59 31.77
N LYS A 25 -0.06 27.26 31.94
CA LYS A 25 -0.97 26.69 32.97
C LYS A 25 -0.43 26.85 34.40
N SER A 26 0.89 26.72 34.59
CA SER A 26 1.60 26.99 35.84
C SER A 26 3.11 26.91 35.60
N THR A 27 3.93 27.53 36.45
CA THR A 27 5.38 27.28 36.47
C THR A 27 5.61 25.87 36.99
N PRO A 28 6.42 25.03 36.30
CA PRO A 28 6.82 23.74 36.83
C PRO A 28 7.56 23.96 38.15
N THR A 29 7.12 23.29 39.21
CA THR A 29 7.86 23.23 40.47
C THR A 29 8.97 22.18 40.41
N ASN A 30 8.91 21.27 39.44
CA ASN A 30 9.91 20.26 39.14
C ASN A 30 10.48 20.49 37.72
N PRO A 31 11.81 20.64 37.56
CA PRO A 31 12.43 20.84 36.24
C PRO A 31 12.30 19.65 35.28
N ALA A 32 11.90 18.47 35.76
CA ALA A 32 11.57 17.33 34.91
C ALA A 32 10.15 17.40 34.31
N ASP A 33 9.28 18.29 34.81
CA ASP A 33 7.92 18.43 34.31
C ASP A 33 7.92 19.44 33.14
N PRO A 34 7.47 19.04 31.94
CA PRO A 34 7.50 19.93 30.78
C PRO A 34 6.60 21.15 30.97
N LEU A 35 7.11 22.34 30.63
CA LEU A 35 6.32 23.56 30.54
C LEU A 35 5.28 23.43 29.42
N MET A 36 4.03 23.19 29.77
CA MET A 36 2.93 23.16 28.79
C MET A 36 2.40 24.58 28.54
N GLY A 37 2.87 25.20 27.47
CA GLY A 37 2.26 26.38 26.87
C GLY A 37 1.31 25.96 25.76
N ARG A 38 0.10 26.54 25.71
CA ARG A 38 -0.83 26.36 24.58
C ARG A 38 -0.99 27.67 23.86
N VAL A 39 -0.78 27.66 22.55
CA VAL A 39 -1.20 28.73 21.64
C VAL A 39 -2.37 28.19 20.83
N SER A 40 -3.55 28.80 20.98
CA SER A 40 -4.73 28.49 20.15
C SER A 40 -4.93 29.62 19.15
N LEU A 41 -5.05 29.24 17.88
CA LEU A 41 -5.47 30.12 16.79
C LEU A 41 -6.85 29.64 16.34
N THR A 42 -7.87 30.46 16.53
CA THR A 42 -9.25 30.18 16.09
C THR A 42 -9.68 31.28 15.14
N ALA A 43 -10.11 30.89 13.95
CA ALA A 43 -10.76 31.76 12.98
C ALA A 43 -12.19 31.24 12.79
N GLU A 44 -13.19 32.07 13.08
CA GLU A 44 -14.60 31.77 12.84
C GLU A 44 -15.10 32.75 11.78
N GLY A 45 -15.63 32.23 10.68
CA GLY A 45 -16.23 33.03 9.61
C GLY A 45 -17.73 32.79 9.53
N PRO A 46 -18.51 33.68 8.88
CA PRO A 46 -19.96 33.57 8.79
C PRO A 46 -20.48 32.34 8.04
N ASN A 47 -19.60 31.58 7.35
CA ASN A 47 -19.94 30.41 6.53
C ASN A 47 -19.09 29.16 6.87
N ASP A 48 -18.59 29.01 8.09
CA ASP A 48 -17.69 27.90 8.52
C ASP A 48 -16.34 27.79 7.78
N ASP A 49 -15.98 28.77 6.94
CA ASP A 49 -14.72 28.82 6.18
C ASP A 49 -13.55 29.43 6.98
N GLY A 50 -13.46 29.15 8.28
CA GLY A 50 -12.41 29.66 9.15
C GLY A 50 -11.02 29.20 8.70
N ASN A 51 -10.26 30.07 8.02
CA ASN A 51 -8.90 29.76 7.57
C ASN A 51 -7.84 30.34 8.52
N VAL A 52 -6.97 29.49 9.04
CA VAL A 52 -5.75 29.91 9.75
C VAL A 52 -4.57 29.74 8.77
N SER A 53 -4.17 30.84 8.12
CA SER A 53 -3.05 30.85 7.18
C SER A 53 -1.75 31.24 7.88
N LEU A 54 -0.77 30.34 7.88
CA LEU A 54 0.60 30.60 8.33
C LEU A 54 1.48 30.75 7.09
N GLN A 55 1.92 31.97 6.79
CA GLN A 55 2.73 32.28 5.62
C GLN A 55 4.15 32.65 6.06
N ALA A 56 5.14 32.06 5.40
CA ALA A 56 6.56 32.40 5.58
C ALA A 56 7.25 32.36 4.22
N ASN A 57 8.18 33.29 3.96
CA ASN A 57 9.01 33.32 2.74
C ASN A 57 10.14 32.26 2.77
N GLY A 58 9.90 31.13 3.46
CA GLY A 58 10.92 30.11 3.72
C GLY A 58 10.29 28.80 4.19
N ARG A 59 10.07 28.66 5.51
CA ARG A 59 9.63 27.40 6.12
C ARG A 59 8.61 27.64 7.21
N VAL A 60 7.58 26.81 7.24
CA VAL A 60 6.70 26.65 8.41
C VAL A 60 6.96 25.26 8.98
N THR A 61 7.37 25.18 10.25
CA THR A 61 7.69 23.92 10.94
C THR A 61 6.89 23.79 12.22
N SER A 62 6.35 22.59 12.46
CA SER A 62 5.96 22.12 13.79
C SER A 62 6.86 20.94 14.16
N GLN A 63 7.54 20.99 15.30
CA GLN A 63 8.42 19.92 15.78
C GLN A 63 8.06 19.55 17.21
N VAL A 64 7.90 18.25 17.46
CA VAL A 64 7.73 17.67 18.79
C VAL A 64 8.68 16.47 18.88
N ASP A 65 9.69 16.56 19.73
CA ASP A 65 10.79 15.60 19.81
C ASP A 65 11.46 15.34 18.44
N GLN A 66 11.39 14.10 17.94
CA GLN A 66 11.90 13.69 16.62
C GLN A 66 10.87 13.86 15.49
N CYS A 67 9.60 14.10 15.81
CA CYS A 67 8.54 14.25 14.83
C CYS A 67 8.50 15.69 14.30
N ARG A 68 8.29 15.84 13.00
CA ARG A 68 8.30 17.13 12.32
C ARG A 68 7.29 17.18 11.17
N ILE A 69 6.59 18.30 11.05
CA ILE A 69 5.83 18.69 9.86
C ILE A 69 6.47 19.94 9.29
N ASP A 70 6.89 19.88 8.02
CA ASP A 70 7.38 21.01 7.26
C ASP A 70 6.53 21.28 6.03
N VAL A 71 6.17 22.54 5.87
CA VAL A 71 5.67 23.07 4.60
C VAL A 71 6.82 23.83 3.95
N LEU A 72 7.29 23.32 2.81
CA LEU A 72 8.40 23.83 2.02
C LEU A 72 7.88 24.38 0.69
N SER A 73 8.72 25.11 -0.05
CA SER A 73 8.36 25.64 -1.38
C SER A 73 8.11 24.57 -2.43
N ASP A 74 8.64 23.36 -2.22
CA ASP A 74 8.61 22.22 -3.13
C ASP A 74 7.71 21.07 -2.63
N GLY A 75 7.07 21.21 -1.47
CA GLY A 75 6.10 20.22 -0.99
C GLY A 75 5.84 20.24 0.53
N ILE A 76 5.19 19.19 1.00
CA ILE A 76 4.96 18.93 2.42
C ILE A 76 5.83 17.73 2.82
N VAL A 77 6.65 17.89 3.84
CA VAL A 77 7.41 16.81 4.46
C VAL A 77 6.82 16.53 5.83
N VAL A 78 6.39 15.29 6.04
CA VAL A 78 6.01 14.80 7.36
C VAL A 78 7.02 13.72 7.71
N ASP A 79 7.75 13.93 8.80
CA ASP A 79 8.74 12.99 9.34
C ASP A 79 8.27 12.61 10.75
N SER A 80 8.00 11.33 10.96
CA SER A 80 7.54 10.80 12.24
C SER A 80 8.68 10.23 13.09
N GLY A 81 9.93 10.38 12.66
CA GLY A 81 11.08 9.75 13.30
C GLY A 81 11.04 8.22 13.25
N ASN A 82 11.88 7.57 14.05
CA ASN A 82 12.06 6.12 13.97
C ASN A 82 10.88 5.30 14.50
N THR A 83 10.01 5.90 15.32
CA THR A 83 8.92 5.19 16.02
C THR A 83 7.55 5.81 15.81
N GLY A 84 7.47 6.92 15.08
CA GLY A 84 6.19 7.56 14.81
C GLY A 84 5.54 7.02 13.55
N ASN A 85 4.23 7.21 13.47
CA ASN A 85 3.41 6.86 12.32
C ASN A 85 2.84 8.13 11.70
N ILE A 86 2.70 8.14 10.37
CA ILE A 86 2.01 9.20 9.63
C ILE A 86 0.72 8.60 9.11
N GLY A 87 -0.41 9.14 9.54
CA GLY A 87 -1.73 8.73 9.07
C GLY A 87 -2.44 9.89 8.37
N LEU A 88 -2.85 9.67 7.11
CA LEU A 88 -3.77 10.56 6.39
C LEU A 88 -5.11 9.84 6.27
N ARG A 89 -6.17 10.43 6.81
CA ARG A 89 -7.49 9.81 6.91
C ARG A 89 -8.56 10.71 6.31
N ALA A 90 -9.44 10.15 5.50
CA ALA A 90 -10.57 10.85 4.91
C ALA A 90 -11.85 10.01 4.99
N GLY A 91 -12.97 10.68 5.29
CA GLY A 91 -14.29 10.05 5.44
C GLY A 91 -14.61 9.64 6.89
N THR A 92 -15.70 8.90 7.05
CA THR A 92 -16.19 8.39 8.33
C THR A 92 -16.14 6.87 8.36
N ALA A 93 -15.93 6.31 9.56
CA ALA A 93 -15.98 4.86 9.75
C ALA A 93 -17.35 4.30 9.30
N PRO A 94 -17.40 3.09 8.73
CA PRO A 94 -16.29 2.16 8.53
C PRO A 94 -15.51 2.34 7.21
N CYS A 95 -15.99 3.22 6.32
CA CYS A 95 -15.45 3.39 4.96
C CYS A 95 -14.36 4.47 4.87
N MET A 96 -13.50 4.55 5.90
CA MET A 96 -12.41 5.53 5.94
C MET A 96 -11.33 5.14 4.94
N GLN A 97 -10.89 6.10 4.13
CA GLN A 97 -9.69 5.95 3.31
C GLN A 97 -8.48 6.31 4.17
N GLN A 98 -7.43 5.50 4.09
CA GLN A 98 -6.25 5.68 4.93
C GLN A 98 -4.95 5.46 4.15
N VAL A 99 -3.99 6.34 4.42
CA VAL A 99 -2.58 6.15 4.06
C VAL A 99 -1.79 6.16 5.36
N ASP A 100 -1.12 5.05 5.65
CA ASP A 100 -0.22 4.91 6.80
C ASP A 100 1.22 4.70 6.35
N LEU A 101 2.13 5.41 7.02
CA LEU A 101 3.57 5.20 6.93
C LEU A 101 4.09 4.92 8.33
N GLU A 102 4.70 3.75 8.52
CA GLU A 102 5.32 3.33 9.78
C GLU A 102 6.85 3.48 9.73
N GLY A 103 7.44 4.03 10.79
CA GLY A 103 8.89 4.20 10.89
C GLY A 103 9.67 2.87 11.00
N ASN A 104 10.97 2.92 10.67
CA ASN A 104 11.97 1.85 10.89
C ASN A 104 11.68 0.49 10.21
N GLY A 105 11.52 0.49 8.89
CA GLY A 105 11.21 -0.73 8.11
C GLY A 105 9.76 -1.19 8.25
N GLY A 106 8.91 -0.32 8.80
CA GLY A 106 7.47 -0.52 8.90
C GLY A 106 6.78 -0.52 7.54
N SER A 107 5.49 -0.83 7.56
CA SER A 107 4.71 -0.98 6.34
C SER A 107 4.27 0.38 5.78
N ILE A 108 4.16 0.47 4.45
CA ILE A 108 3.36 1.49 3.79
C ILE A 108 2.04 0.82 3.43
N VAL A 109 0.93 1.33 3.96
CA VAL A 109 -0.41 0.79 3.72
C VAL A 109 -1.28 1.85 3.07
N LEU A 110 -1.81 1.53 1.89
CA LEU A 110 -2.86 2.29 1.22
C LEU A 110 -4.11 1.43 1.18
N GLU A 111 -5.17 1.87 1.84
CA GLU A 111 -6.40 1.10 1.96
C GLU A 111 -7.63 1.96 1.64
N ASN A 112 -8.54 1.41 0.84
CA ASN A 112 -9.82 2.05 0.52
C ASN A 112 -10.96 1.42 1.35
N GLY A 113 -11.20 1.98 2.53
CA GLY A 113 -12.12 1.44 3.54
C GLY A 113 -11.38 0.51 4.51
N GLN A 114 -11.79 0.49 5.78
CA GLN A 114 -11.19 -0.35 6.83
C GLN A 114 -12.09 -1.54 7.16
N ILE A 115 -12.52 -2.25 6.13
CA ILE A 115 -13.36 -3.44 6.26
C ILE A 115 -12.66 -4.63 5.61
N ASP A 116 -12.96 -5.83 6.10
CA ASP A 116 -12.35 -7.04 5.54
C ASP A 116 -12.67 -7.16 4.04
N GLY A 117 -11.64 -7.42 3.25
CA GLY A 117 -11.71 -7.49 1.80
C GLY A 117 -11.65 -6.16 1.04
N SER A 118 -11.46 -5.03 1.72
CA SER A 118 -11.19 -3.76 1.06
C SER A 118 -9.95 -3.82 0.14
N PRO A 119 -9.93 -3.05 -0.97
CA PRO A 119 -8.72 -2.89 -1.77
C PRO A 119 -7.57 -2.33 -0.94
N LYS A 120 -6.44 -3.05 -0.94
CA LYS A 120 -5.25 -2.72 -0.15
C LYS A 120 -3.98 -2.88 -0.98
N ILE A 121 -3.06 -1.92 -0.81
CA ILE A 121 -1.66 -2.04 -1.21
C ILE A 121 -0.83 -1.97 0.06
N GLU A 122 0.03 -2.96 0.27
CA GLU A 122 0.90 -3.05 1.44
C GLU A 122 2.33 -3.30 0.99
N VAL A 123 3.24 -2.38 1.34
CA VAL A 123 4.68 -2.54 1.17
C VAL A 123 5.27 -2.82 2.55
N GLY A 124 5.60 -4.07 2.82
CA GLY A 124 6.27 -4.48 4.06
C GLY A 124 7.77 -4.64 3.87
N ALA A 125 8.47 -5.01 4.94
CA ALA A 125 9.93 -5.19 4.93
C ALA A 125 10.39 -6.26 3.91
N ASP A 126 9.65 -7.36 3.80
CA ASP A 126 10.04 -8.54 3.02
C ASP A 126 9.15 -8.82 1.80
N SER A 127 8.05 -8.07 1.64
CA SER A 127 7.11 -8.30 0.54
C SER A 127 6.27 -7.07 0.17
N ILE A 128 5.76 -7.08 -1.05
CA ILE A 128 4.77 -6.14 -1.57
C ILE A 128 3.50 -6.94 -1.88
N THR A 129 2.37 -6.52 -1.32
CA THR A 129 1.06 -7.16 -1.50
C THR A 129 0.05 -6.20 -2.12
N LEU A 130 -0.67 -6.67 -3.12
CA LEU A 130 -1.88 -6.03 -3.65
C LEU A 130 -3.05 -6.99 -3.45
N SER A 131 -4.12 -6.55 -2.77
CA SER A 131 -5.26 -7.44 -2.45
C SER A 131 -6.62 -6.77 -2.56
N VAL A 132 -7.63 -7.55 -2.94
CA VAL A 132 -9.06 -7.21 -2.89
C VAL A 132 -9.84 -8.47 -2.52
N GLY A 133 -10.47 -8.50 -1.36
CA GLY A 133 -11.10 -9.71 -0.84
C GLY A 133 -10.09 -10.86 -0.71
N THR A 134 -10.42 -11.99 -1.32
CA THR A 134 -9.56 -13.18 -1.37
C THR A 134 -8.54 -13.17 -2.52
N ASN A 135 -8.62 -12.21 -3.44
CA ASN A 135 -7.67 -12.11 -4.56
C ASN A 135 -6.43 -11.34 -4.12
N LYS A 136 -5.25 -11.88 -4.40
CA LYS A 136 -3.99 -11.34 -3.89
C LYS A 136 -2.83 -11.57 -4.87
N ILE A 137 -1.99 -10.55 -5.02
CA ILE A 137 -0.67 -10.63 -5.67
C ILE A 137 0.37 -10.31 -4.61
N THR A 138 1.34 -11.21 -4.42
CA THR A 138 2.46 -11.03 -3.47
C THR A 138 3.78 -11.13 -4.20
N ILE A 139 4.65 -10.13 -4.03
CA ILE A 139 6.03 -10.12 -4.51
C ILE A 139 6.93 -10.18 -3.28
N SER A 140 7.86 -11.13 -3.24
CA SER A 140 8.84 -11.28 -2.15
C SER A 140 10.23 -11.55 -2.71
N ALA A 141 11.22 -11.65 -1.81
CA ALA A 141 12.57 -12.07 -2.19
C ALA A 141 12.64 -13.48 -2.81
N THR A 142 11.65 -14.35 -2.58
CA THR A 142 11.64 -15.73 -3.09
C THR A 142 10.86 -15.88 -4.39
N GLY A 143 9.99 -14.93 -4.74
CA GLY A 143 9.24 -15.00 -5.99
C GLY A 143 7.95 -14.16 -6.00
N ILE A 144 7.06 -14.53 -6.91
CA ILE A 144 5.76 -13.87 -7.12
C ILE A 144 4.67 -14.93 -7.01
N THR A 145 3.66 -14.66 -6.19
CA THR A 145 2.46 -15.50 -6.02
C THR A 145 1.23 -14.71 -6.45
N ILE A 146 0.38 -15.33 -7.27
CA ILE A 146 -0.91 -14.79 -7.71
C ILE A 146 -2.00 -15.76 -7.26
N GLU A 147 -2.88 -15.29 -6.39
CA GLU A 147 -4.01 -16.05 -5.84
C GLU A 147 -5.30 -15.36 -6.26
N GLY A 148 -6.24 -16.13 -6.79
CA GLY A 148 -7.54 -15.60 -7.18
C GLY A 148 -8.51 -16.70 -7.54
N ILE A 149 -9.79 -16.33 -7.58
CA ILE A 149 -10.87 -17.23 -8.02
C ILE A 149 -10.73 -17.51 -9.52
N GLU A 150 -10.31 -16.51 -10.30
CA GLU A 150 -10.05 -16.60 -11.73
C GLU A 150 -8.80 -15.80 -12.07
N VAL A 151 -7.94 -16.35 -12.94
CA VAL A 151 -6.73 -15.68 -13.45
C VAL A 151 -6.71 -15.82 -14.97
N THR A 152 -6.81 -14.68 -15.66
CA THR A 152 -6.79 -14.61 -17.13
C THR A 152 -5.59 -13.80 -17.60
N VAL A 153 -4.83 -14.36 -18.55
CA VAL A 153 -3.64 -13.72 -19.13
C VAL A 153 -3.82 -13.62 -20.64
N GLU A 154 -4.01 -12.39 -21.13
CA GLU A 154 -4.22 -12.10 -22.56
C GLU A 154 -2.94 -11.48 -23.16
N GLY A 155 -2.38 -12.16 -24.16
CA GLY A 155 -1.24 -11.65 -24.93
C GLY A 155 -1.70 -11.21 -26.33
N THR A 156 -1.30 -10.01 -26.75
CA THR A 156 -1.63 -9.50 -28.10
C THR A 156 -0.66 -9.99 -29.18
N ALA A 157 0.59 -10.31 -28.81
CA ALA A 157 1.63 -10.80 -29.71
C ALA A 157 2.18 -12.16 -29.28
N SER A 158 2.55 -12.31 -28.01
CA SER A 158 3.09 -13.56 -27.45
C SER A 158 3.01 -13.58 -25.93
N ALA A 159 2.92 -14.77 -25.34
CA ALA A 159 3.20 -15.03 -23.94
C ALA A 159 4.24 -16.16 -23.85
N GLU A 160 5.36 -15.92 -23.17
CA GLU A 160 6.47 -16.89 -23.07
C GLU A 160 6.79 -17.18 -21.60
N MET A 161 6.97 -18.46 -21.25
CA MET A 161 7.38 -18.90 -19.92
C MET A 161 8.72 -19.65 -20.01
N LYS A 162 9.76 -19.09 -19.38
CA LYS A 162 11.11 -19.68 -19.32
C LYS A 162 11.46 -19.99 -17.87
N ALA A 163 11.69 -21.27 -17.56
CA ALA A 163 12.15 -21.71 -16.25
C ALA A 163 12.92 -23.04 -16.37
N PRO A 164 13.80 -23.38 -15.41
CA PRO A 164 14.43 -24.70 -15.35
C PRO A 164 13.42 -25.85 -15.22
N SER A 165 12.26 -25.59 -14.62
CA SER A 165 11.15 -26.53 -14.48
C SER A 165 9.84 -25.76 -14.45
N VAL A 166 8.81 -26.30 -15.11
CA VAL A 166 7.43 -25.79 -15.08
C VAL A 166 6.52 -26.97 -14.74
N SER A 167 5.65 -26.79 -13.74
CA SER A 167 4.63 -27.76 -13.36
C SER A 167 3.24 -27.15 -13.51
N VAL A 168 2.35 -27.85 -14.19
CA VAL A 168 0.93 -27.48 -14.31
C VAL A 168 0.11 -28.61 -13.70
N SER A 169 -0.70 -28.27 -12.70
CA SER A 169 -1.58 -29.21 -12.01
C SER A 169 -3.00 -28.65 -11.97
N ALA A 170 -3.98 -29.47 -12.33
CA ALA A 170 -5.39 -29.16 -12.20
C ALA A 170 -6.10 -30.27 -11.41
N SER A 171 -7.03 -29.87 -10.54
CA SER A 171 -7.82 -30.80 -9.73
C SER A 171 -9.01 -31.39 -10.50
N ALA A 172 -9.58 -30.62 -11.43
CA ALA A 172 -10.65 -31.05 -12.32
C ALA A 172 -10.09 -31.34 -13.71
N ASP A 173 -9.83 -30.29 -14.51
CA ASP A 173 -9.38 -30.41 -15.89
C ASP A 173 -8.26 -29.44 -16.21
N ALA A 174 -7.28 -29.90 -17.00
CA ALA A 174 -6.29 -29.05 -17.66
C ALA A 174 -6.48 -29.18 -19.18
N THR A 175 -6.85 -28.09 -19.86
CA THR A 175 -7.10 -28.09 -21.30
C THR A 175 -6.15 -27.14 -22.02
N ILE A 176 -5.51 -27.61 -23.08
CA ILE A 176 -4.65 -26.79 -23.97
C ILE A 176 -5.30 -26.74 -25.35
N LYS A 177 -5.65 -25.54 -25.82
CA LYS A 177 -6.23 -25.32 -27.16
C LYS A 177 -5.35 -24.36 -27.94
N GLY A 178 -5.05 -24.72 -29.19
CA GLY A 178 -4.42 -23.85 -30.17
C GLY A 178 -5.30 -23.76 -31.40
N THR A 179 -5.54 -22.55 -31.92
CA THR A 179 -6.39 -22.34 -33.10
C THR A 179 -5.72 -22.84 -34.37
N ALA A 180 -4.43 -22.52 -34.55
CA ALA A 180 -3.66 -22.93 -35.73
C ALA A 180 -2.91 -24.25 -35.47
N SER A 181 -2.21 -24.34 -34.33
CA SER A 181 -1.44 -25.50 -33.92
C SER A 181 -1.12 -25.46 -32.44
N THR A 182 -0.88 -26.63 -31.85
CA THR A 182 -0.23 -26.78 -30.54
C THR A 182 0.94 -27.74 -30.73
N GLU A 183 2.15 -27.31 -30.41
CA GLU A 183 3.36 -28.13 -30.49
C GLU A 183 3.91 -28.38 -29.08
N VAL A 184 4.24 -29.63 -28.78
CA VAL A 184 4.95 -30.01 -27.54
C VAL A 184 6.20 -30.75 -27.96
N SER A 185 7.36 -30.16 -27.70
CA SER A 185 8.67 -30.75 -28.01
C SER A 185 9.50 -30.92 -26.73
N SER A 186 10.20 -32.04 -26.63
CA SER A 186 11.12 -32.34 -25.53
C SER A 186 12.42 -32.87 -26.14
N SER A 187 13.55 -32.35 -25.69
CA SER A 187 14.88 -32.86 -26.07
C SER A 187 15.25 -34.14 -25.32
N GLY A 188 14.56 -34.42 -24.21
CA GLY A 188 14.74 -35.63 -23.41
C GLY A 188 13.63 -36.64 -23.67
N THR A 189 13.02 -37.13 -22.60
CA THR A 189 11.86 -38.02 -22.67
C THR A 189 10.56 -37.23 -22.56
N MET A 190 9.51 -37.75 -23.17
CA MET A 190 8.12 -37.32 -22.95
C MET A 190 7.35 -38.53 -22.43
N THR A 191 6.57 -38.35 -21.36
CA THR A 191 5.74 -39.42 -20.79
C THR A 191 4.33 -38.89 -20.60
N VAL A 192 3.35 -39.60 -21.16
CA VAL A 192 1.92 -39.31 -21.00
C VAL A 192 1.29 -40.50 -20.27
N LYS A 193 0.60 -40.24 -19.15
CA LYS A 193 -0.09 -41.26 -18.34
C LYS A 193 -1.53 -40.83 -18.12
N GLY A 194 -2.46 -41.69 -18.46
CA GLY A 194 -3.85 -41.61 -18.03
C GLY A 194 -4.14 -42.70 -17.00
N THR A 195 -4.84 -42.35 -15.92
CA THR A 195 -5.25 -43.34 -14.90
C THR A 195 -6.42 -44.21 -15.38
N ALA A 196 -7.36 -43.62 -16.12
CA ALA A 196 -8.50 -44.32 -16.70
C ALA A 196 -8.26 -44.69 -18.18
N SER A 197 -7.86 -43.70 -19.00
CA SER A 197 -7.53 -43.90 -20.41
C SER A 197 -6.65 -42.76 -20.92
N THR A 198 -6.03 -42.98 -22.08
CA THR A 198 -5.40 -41.92 -22.87
C THR A 198 -5.84 -42.13 -24.30
N GLU A 199 -6.54 -41.16 -24.87
CA GLU A 199 -7.01 -41.20 -26.25
C GLU A 199 -6.25 -40.16 -27.07
N VAL A 200 -5.74 -40.57 -28.22
CA VAL A 200 -5.18 -39.67 -29.23
C VAL A 200 -6.08 -39.76 -30.45
N SER A 201 -6.83 -38.70 -30.71
CA SER A 201 -7.75 -38.60 -31.84
C SER A 201 -7.27 -37.50 -32.79
N ALA A 202 -7.16 -37.84 -34.08
CA ALA A 202 -6.79 -36.91 -35.13
C ALA A 202 -7.71 -37.12 -36.34
N SER A 203 -8.21 -36.03 -36.92
CA SER A 203 -9.00 -36.09 -38.17
C SER A 203 -8.15 -36.41 -39.40
N GLY A 204 -6.84 -36.17 -39.32
CA GLY A 204 -5.85 -36.50 -40.34
C GLY A 204 -5.09 -37.79 -40.03
N THR A 205 -3.79 -37.78 -40.26
CA THR A 205 -2.91 -38.94 -40.00
C THR A 205 -2.15 -38.76 -38.69
N MET A 206 -2.07 -39.83 -37.89
CA MET A 206 -1.09 -39.94 -36.81
C MET A 206 0.17 -40.60 -37.38
N THR A 207 1.32 -39.97 -37.24
CA THR A 207 2.61 -40.52 -37.68
C THR A 207 3.52 -40.74 -36.47
N VAL A 208 3.93 -41.98 -36.24
CA VAL A 208 4.90 -42.34 -35.21
C VAL A 208 6.18 -42.79 -35.90
N LYS A 209 7.30 -42.08 -35.67
CA LYS A 209 8.61 -42.41 -36.21
C LYS A 209 9.57 -42.75 -35.08
N GLY A 210 10.29 -43.87 -35.19
CA GLY A 210 11.36 -44.24 -34.25
C GLY A 210 10.93 -45.00 -32.98
N ALA A 211 9.74 -45.61 -32.93
CA ALA A 211 9.25 -46.31 -31.73
C ALA A 211 9.05 -47.82 -31.95
N ILE A 212 9.33 -48.62 -30.91
CA ILE A 212 8.67 -49.92 -30.68
C ILE A 212 7.27 -49.58 -30.14
N VAL A 213 6.25 -49.83 -30.94
CA VAL A 213 4.86 -49.70 -30.49
C VAL A 213 4.45 -51.06 -29.91
N MET A 214 4.26 -51.11 -28.59
CA MET A 214 3.71 -52.28 -27.91
C MET A 214 2.20 -52.04 -27.72
N ILE A 215 1.39 -52.82 -28.44
CA ILE A 215 -0.06 -52.87 -28.25
C ILE A 215 -0.33 -54.16 -27.47
N ASN A 216 -0.82 -54.02 -26.25
CA ASN A 216 -1.29 -55.14 -25.43
C ASN A 216 -2.81 -55.16 -25.41
#